data_AF-A0A1G7YBZ1-F1
#
_entry.id   AF-A0A1G7YBZ1-F1
#
_cell.length_a   1.000
_cell.length_b   1.000
_cell.length_c   1.000
_cell.angle_alpha   90.00
_cell.angle_beta   90.00
_cell.angle_gamma   90.00
#
_symmetry.space_group_name_H-M   'P 1'
#
loop_
_entity.id
_entity.type
_entity.pdbx_description
1 polymer ?
#
loop_
_entity_poly.entity_id
_entity_poly.type
_entity_poly.pdbx_seq_one_letter_code
_entity_poly.pdbx_strand_id
1 'polypeptide(L)' 'MHPKTYAMIQAKPEYKEFIRFHPEWYRTLTKHPEQIDAFVDASKVYHGQTMPQRIERFQRNMDMALMILKLLK' A
#
# COMPACT_ATOMS: atom_id res chain seq x y z
N MET A 1 -5.72 13.89 -14.44
CA MET A 1 -5.98 12.47 -14.16
C MET A 1 -7.46 12.17 -14.42
N HIS A 2 -7.78 11.06 -15.08
CA HIS A 2 -9.16 10.70 -15.39
C HIS A 2 -9.97 10.41 -14.10
N PRO A 3 -11.25 10.80 -13.98
CA PRO A 3 -12.02 10.65 -12.73
C PRO A 3 -12.11 9.19 -12.25
N LYS A 4 -12.25 8.24 -13.18
CA LYS A 4 -12.31 6.81 -12.87
C LYS A 4 -11.02 6.26 -12.27
N THR A 5 -9.86 6.65 -12.81
CA THR A 5 -8.57 6.21 -12.30
C THR A 5 -8.29 6.84 -10.93
N TYR A 6 -8.69 8.11 -10.74
CA TYR A 6 -8.57 8.78 -9.45
C TYR A 6 -9.44 8.12 -8.36
N ALA A 7 -10.68 7.75 -8.67
CA ALA A 7 -11.55 7.05 -7.74
C ALA A 7 -10.95 5.69 -7.31
N MET A 8 -10.35 4.95 -8.25
CA MET A 8 -9.69 3.67 -7.95
C MET A 8 -8.47 3.83 -7.03
N ILE A 9 -7.67 4.88 -7.24
CA ILE A 9 -6.52 5.19 -6.37
C ILE A 9 -7.00 5.61 -4.98
N GLN A 10 -8.06 6.40 -4.88
CA GLN A 10 -8.62 6.80 -3.59
C GLN A 10 -9.25 5.64 -2.82
N ALA A 11 -9.73 4.61 -3.51
CA ALA A 11 -10.35 3.44 -2.90
C ALA A 11 -9.36 2.59 -2.07
N LYS A 12 -8.04 2.70 -2.31
CA LYS A 12 -7.02 1.97 -1.54
C LYS A 12 -5.94 2.90 -0.98
N PRO A 13 -5.65 2.85 0.33
CA PRO A 13 -4.64 3.70 0.94
C PRO A 13 -3.23 3.43 0.40
N GLU A 14 -2.91 2.19 0.05
CA GLU A 14 -1.62 1.78 -0.53
C GLU A 14 -1.34 2.50 -1.86
N TYR A 15 -2.33 2.61 -2.73
CA TYR A 15 -2.21 3.29 -4.03
C TYR A 15 -2.03 4.80 -3.84
N LYS A 16 -2.71 5.37 -2.84
CA LYS A 16 -2.60 6.78 -2.46
C LYS A 16 -1.23 7.12 -1.87
N GLU A 17 -0.65 6.21 -1.08
CA GLU A 17 0.71 6.35 -0.56
C GLU A 17 1.72 6.25 -1.71
N PHE A 18 1.60 5.22 -2.56
CA PHE A 18 2.50 4.99 -3.70
C PHE A 18 2.52 6.19 -4.67
N ILE A 19 1.36 6.73 -5.06
CA ILE A 19 1.32 7.87 -5.99
C ILE A 19 1.88 9.18 -5.39
N ARG A 20 1.93 9.31 -4.05
CA ARG A 20 2.57 10.45 -3.38
C ARG A 20 4.08 10.37 -3.43
N PHE A 21 4.64 9.16 -3.29
CA PHE A 21 6.07 8.93 -3.44
C PHE A 21 6.53 8.91 -4.89
N HIS A 22 5.62 8.58 -5.81
CA HIS A 22 5.89 8.45 -7.24
C HIS A 22 4.99 9.37 -8.09
N PRO A 23 5.24 10.70 -8.09
CA PRO A 23 4.42 11.67 -8.82
C PRO A 23 4.48 11.52 -10.35
N GLU A 24 5.47 10.78 -10.88
CA GLU A 24 5.53 10.39 -12.29
C GLU A 24 4.28 9.64 -12.73
N TRP A 25 3.74 8.76 -11.88
CA TRP A 25 2.52 8.02 -12.18
C TRP A 25 1.30 8.92 -12.31
N TYR A 26 1.26 10.04 -11.57
CA TYR A 26 0.18 11.02 -11.72
C TYR A 26 0.17 11.64 -13.12
N ARG A 27 1.35 11.96 -13.67
CA ARG A 27 1.50 12.50 -15.03
C ARG A 27 1.20 11.44 -16.08
N THR A 28 1.71 10.23 -15.88
CA THR A 28 1.50 9.08 -16.78
C THR A 28 0.02 8.71 -16.87
N LEU A 29 -0.67 8.50 -15.74
CA LEU A 29 -2.10 8.16 -15.70
C LEU A 29 -3.02 9.32 -16.12
N THR A 30 -2.49 10.55 -16.19
CA THR A 30 -3.22 11.69 -16.76
C THR A 30 -3.22 11.67 -18.27
N LYS A 31 -2.11 11.26 -18.90
CA LYS A 31 -1.98 11.17 -20.37
C LYS A 31 -2.45 9.82 -20.92
N HIS A 32 -2.21 8.76 -20.16
CA HIS A 32 -2.43 7.36 -20.51
C HIS A 32 -3.21 6.65 -19.40
N PRO A 33 -4.52 6.91 -19.26
CA PRO A 33 -5.35 6.27 -18.25
C PRO A 33 -5.40 4.74 -18.37
N GLU A 34 -5.10 4.18 -19.53
CA GLU A 34 -4.98 2.75 -19.82
C GLU A 34 -3.82 2.06 -19.07
N GLN A 35 -2.82 2.83 -18.60
CA GLN A 35 -1.67 2.28 -17.87
C GLN A 35 -1.95 2.04 -16.37
N ILE A 36 -3.23 2.03 -15.97
CA ILE A 36 -3.62 1.81 -14.58
C ILE A 36 -3.20 0.43 -14.07
N ASP A 37 -3.20 -0.59 -14.93
CA ASP A 37 -2.77 -1.94 -14.55
C ASP A 37 -1.27 -1.97 -14.23
N ALA A 38 -0.46 -1.26 -15.02
CA ALA A 38 0.98 -1.11 -14.77
C ALA A 38 1.25 -0.36 -13.46
N PHE A 39 0.45 0.67 -13.15
CA PHE A 39 0.50 1.36 -11.85
C PHE A 39 0.17 0.40 -10.69
N VAL A 40 -0.87 -0.43 -10.86
CA VAL A 40 -1.28 -1.40 -9.84
C VAL A 40 -0.16 -2.41 -9.58
N ASP A 41 0.49 -2.92 -10.63
CA ASP A 41 1.59 -3.87 -10.48
C ASP A 41 2.84 -3.22 -9.88
N ALA A 42 3.20 -2.02 -10.30
CA ALA A 42 4.29 -1.26 -9.69
C ALA A 42 4.02 -0.99 -8.20
N SER A 43 2.77 -0.64 -7.84
CA SER A 43 2.36 -0.47 -6.45
C SER A 43 2.46 -1.77 -5.66
N LYS A 44 2.07 -2.93 -6.24
CA LYS A 44 2.21 -4.23 -5.58
C LYS A 44 3.68 -4.59 -5.34
N VAL A 45 4.58 -4.26 -6.28
CA VAL A 45 6.02 -4.51 -6.11
C VAL A 45 6.60 -3.61 -5.00
N TYR A 46 6.24 -2.32 -5.02
CA TYR A 46 6.66 -1.36 -4.00
C TYR A 46 6.20 -1.77 -2.59
N HIS A 47 4.91 -2.12 -2.44
CA HIS A 47 4.33 -2.55 -1.17
C HIS A 47 4.70 -3.98 -0.79
N GLY A 48 4.91 -4.87 -1.76
CA GLY A 48 5.32 -6.26 -1.54
C GLY A 48 6.68 -6.38 -0.86
N GLN A 49 7.57 -5.40 -1.06
CA GLN A 49 8.86 -5.32 -0.36
C GLN A 49 8.79 -4.57 0.99
N THR A 50 7.79 -3.69 1.19
CA THR A 50 7.60 -2.93 2.46
C THR A 50 6.62 -3.59 3.44
N MET A 51 5.79 -4.55 3.00
CA MET A 51 4.88 -5.29 3.88
C MET A 51 5.54 -6.28 4.85
N PRO A 52 6.68 -6.95 4.57
CA PRO A 52 7.27 -7.85 5.56
C PRO A 52 7.62 -7.13 6.86
N GLN A 53 8.17 -5.91 6.81
CA GLN A 53 8.57 -5.19 8.03
C GLN A 53 7.37 -4.75 8.90
N ARG A 54 6.24 -4.36 8.29
CA ARG A 54 5.04 -3.98 9.02
C ARG A 54 4.32 -5.21 9.59
N ILE A 55 4.27 -6.31 8.84
CA ILE A 55 3.78 -7.62 9.33
C ILE A 55 4.65 -8.11 10.48
N GLU A 56 5.98 -8.01 10.37
CA GLU A 56 6.91 -8.45 11.40
C GLU A 56 6.76 -7.62 12.70
N ARG A 57 6.57 -6.30 12.60
CA ARG A 57 6.27 -5.44 13.77
C ARG A 57 4.90 -5.77 14.38
N PHE A 58 3.89 -6.01 13.55
CA PHE A 58 2.56 -6.39 14.02
C PHE A 58 2.60 -7.74 14.76
N GLN A 59 3.30 -8.72 14.19
CA GLN A 59 3.49 -10.05 14.78
C GLN A 59 4.24 -9.96 16.12
N ARG A 60 5.34 -9.20 16.18
CA ARG A 60 6.07 -8.95 17.43
C ARG A 60 5.19 -8.31 18.52
N ASN A 61 4.35 -7.35 18.16
CA ASN A 61 3.44 -6.71 19.12
C ASN A 61 2.37 -7.68 19.63
N MET A 62 1.87 -8.56 18.75
CA MET A 62 0.90 -9.60 19.10
C MET A 62 1.53 -10.67 20.01
N ASP A 63 2.77 -11.08 19.73
CA ASP A 63 3.51 -12.04 20.55
C ASP A 63 3.77 -11.50 21.96
N MET A 64 4.15 -10.22 22.08
CA MET A 64 4.28 -9.56 23.38
C MET A 64 2.94 -9.48 24.13
N ALA A 65 1.85 -9.15 23.44
CA ALA A 65 0.51 -9.13 24.04
C ALA A 65 0.08 -10.51 24.55
N LEU A 66 0.34 -11.57 23.78
CA LEU A 66 0.08 -12.96 24.18
C LEU A 66 0.93 -13.38 25.39
N MET A 67 2.17 -12.92 25.47
CA MET A 67 3.05 -13.18 26.61
C MET A 67 2.51 -12.53 27.89
N ILE A 68 2.05 -11.29 27.83
CA ILE A 68 1.40 -10.59 28.94
C ILE A 68 0.12 -11.31 29.37
N LEU A 69 -0.73 -11.70 28.41
CA LEU A 69 -1.96 -12.46 28.68
C LEU A 69 -1.69 -13.81 29.35
N LYS A 70 -0.59 -14.48 29.00
CA LYS A 70 -0.17 -15.74 29.64
C LYS A 70 0.27 -15.55 31.10
N LEU A 71 0.87 -14.42 31.45
CA LEU A 71 1.30 -14.13 32.83
C LEU A 71 0.12 -13.71 33.73
N LEU A 72 -0.97 -13.23 33.15
CA LEU A 72 -2.20 -12.84 33.85
C LEU A 72 -3.17 -14.02 34.08
N LYS A 73 -2.82 -15.22 33.64
CA LYS A 73 -3.57 -16.46 33.82
C LYS A 73 -2.98 -17.28 34.97
#